data_AF-A0A5T0WYS7-F1
#
_entry.id   AF-A0A5T0WYS7-F1
#
_cell.length_a   1.000
_cell.length_b   1.000
_cell.length_c   1.000
_cell.angle_alpha   90.00
_cell.angle_beta   90.00
_cell.angle_gamma   90.00
#
_symmetry.space_group_name_H-M   'P 1'
#
loop_
_entity.id
_entity.type
_entity.pdbx_description
1 polymer ?
#
loop_
_entity_poly.entity_id
_entity_poly.type
_entity_poly.pdbx_seq_one_letter_code
_entity_poly.pdbx_strand_id
1 'polypeptide(L)'
;DPSNKNLLEQLKNKNTNLYTIFLLKENINDLNNTAFQNELKQIYNNAQTNTLLKNIIALSLGDKSIFLKNYDKLLEAYKLLEQNKIEEANVLLSQIKENSSLNQIAKNLKHYQGITQ
;
A
#
# COMPACT_ATOMS: atom_id res chain seq x y z
N ASP A 1 -2.92 7.89 28.61
CA ASP A 1 -2.36 9.11 27.98
C ASP A 1 -1.53 8.68 26.77
N PRO A 2 -2.02 8.93 25.54
CA PRO A 2 -1.32 8.60 24.28
C PRO A 2 0.04 9.32 24.13
N SER A 3 0.28 10.40 24.86
CA SER A 3 1.51 11.19 24.78
C SER A 3 2.57 10.79 25.81
N ASN A 4 2.29 9.80 26.66
CA ASN A 4 3.23 9.32 27.66
C ASN A 4 4.39 8.55 27.00
N LYS A 5 5.51 9.24 26.81
CA LYS A 5 6.72 8.71 26.14
C LYS A 5 7.26 7.41 26.77
N ASN A 6 7.18 7.27 28.09
CA ASN A 6 7.70 6.07 28.77
C ASN A 6 6.83 4.84 28.45
N LEU A 7 5.50 4.99 28.48
CA LEU A 7 4.59 3.91 28.11
C LEU A 7 4.69 3.55 26.62
N LEU A 8 4.94 4.54 25.74
CA LEU A 8 5.17 4.29 24.31
C LEU A 8 6.45 3.50 24.07
N GLU A 9 7.55 3.87 24.72
CA GLU A 9 8.82 3.12 24.65
C GLU A 9 8.65 1.69 25.18
N GLN A 10 7.95 1.51 26.31
CA GLN A 10 7.66 0.18 26.83
C GLN A 10 6.80 -0.64 25.85
N LEU A 11 5.80 -0.02 25.21
CA LEU A 11 4.96 -0.68 24.23
C LEU A 11 5.76 -1.10 22.99
N LYS A 12 6.58 -0.19 22.45
CA LYS A 12 7.48 -0.44 21.32
C LYS A 12 8.39 -1.65 21.61
N ASN A 13 9.01 -1.67 22.78
CA ASN A 13 9.96 -2.72 23.17
C ASN A 13 9.28 -4.06 23.47
N LYS A 14 8.07 -4.06 24.04
CA LYS A 14 7.35 -5.31 24.37
C LYS A 14 6.58 -5.90 23.20
N ASN A 15 6.03 -5.05 22.33
CA ASN A 15 5.21 -5.47 21.21
C ASN A 15 5.21 -4.41 20.10
N THR A 16 6.23 -4.49 19.23
CA THR A 16 6.38 -3.64 18.04
C THR A 16 5.12 -3.62 17.18
N ASN A 17 4.41 -4.75 17.03
CA ASN A 17 3.22 -4.81 16.20
C ASN A 17 2.07 -3.98 16.77
N LEU A 18 1.80 -4.09 18.08
CA LEU A 18 0.77 -3.30 18.75
C LEU A 18 1.14 -1.81 18.80
N TYR A 19 2.42 -1.49 19.05
CA TYR A 19 2.94 -0.14 18.94
C TYR A 19 2.70 0.47 17.55
N THR A 20 2.93 -0.30 16.48
CA THR A 20 2.70 0.16 15.11
C THR A 20 1.21 0.45 14.85
N ILE A 21 0.31 -0.42 15.31
CA ILE A 21 -1.14 -0.20 15.17
C ILE A 21 -1.55 1.09 15.89
N PHE A 22 -0.99 1.32 17.08
CA PHE A 22 -1.18 2.56 17.82
C PHE A 22 -0.69 3.77 17.02
N LEU A 23 0.54 3.74 16.48
CA LEU A 23 1.08 4.83 15.66
C LEU A 23 0.22 5.15 14.45
N LEU A 24 -0.22 4.12 13.71
CA LEU A 24 -1.09 4.28 12.54
C LEU A 24 -2.40 4.95 12.91
N LYS A 25 -3.01 4.55 14.04
CA LYS A 25 -4.25 5.15 14.55
C LYS A 25 -4.07 6.62 14.89
N GLU A 26 -3.01 6.98 15.62
CA GLU A 26 -2.80 8.36 16.09
C GLU A 26 -2.46 9.31 14.93
N ASN A 27 -1.88 8.80 13.83
CA ASN A 27 -1.46 9.60 12.68
C ASN A 27 -2.39 9.46 11.47
N ILE A 28 -3.59 8.89 11.62
CA ILE A 28 -4.52 8.62 10.51
C ILE A 28 -4.89 9.89 9.72
N ASN A 29 -4.85 11.06 10.37
CA ASN A 29 -5.19 12.35 9.78
C ASN A 29 -3.98 13.07 9.15
N ASP A 30 -2.75 12.61 9.38
CA ASP A 30 -1.52 13.19 8.82
C ASP A 30 -0.47 12.11 8.55
N LEU A 31 -0.70 11.34 7.48
CA LEU A 31 0.23 10.29 7.04
C LEU A 31 1.52 10.86 6.41
N ASN A 32 1.59 12.17 6.18
CA ASN A 32 2.76 12.84 5.59
C ASN A 32 3.75 13.34 6.65
N ASN A 33 3.41 13.22 7.93
CA ASN A 33 4.31 13.57 9.02
C ASN A 33 5.65 12.82 8.91
N THR A 34 6.75 13.56 8.76
CA THR A 34 8.07 12.98 8.48
C THR A 34 8.58 12.12 9.63
N ALA A 35 8.32 12.50 10.89
CA ALA A 35 8.74 11.71 12.05
C ALA A 35 8.01 10.36 12.09
N PHE A 36 6.70 10.38 11.85
CA PHE A 36 5.88 9.18 11.72
C PHE A 36 6.35 8.28 10.58
N GLN A 37 6.59 8.82 9.38
CA GLN A 37 7.08 8.01 8.25
C GLN A 37 8.45 7.39 8.51
N ASN A 38 9.36 8.11 9.17
CA ASN A 38 10.68 7.57 9.52
C ASN A 38 10.57 6.43 10.53
N GLU A 39 9.68 6.57 11.52
CA GLU A 39 9.39 5.51 12.49
C GLU A 39 8.81 4.27 11.81
N LEU A 40 7.86 4.45 10.90
CA LEU A 40 7.30 3.36 10.09
C LEU A 40 8.36 2.65 9.24
N LYS A 41 9.30 3.38 8.63
CA LYS A 41 10.42 2.79 7.87
C LYS A 41 11.32 1.92 8.76
N GLN A 42 11.61 2.36 9.98
CA GLN A 42 12.38 1.55 10.93
C GLN A 42 11.63 0.25 11.30
N ILE A 43 10.33 0.36 11.57
CA ILE A 43 9.47 -0.79 11.90
C ILE A 43 9.38 -1.76 10.71
N TYR A 44 9.24 -1.25 9.49
CA TYR A 44 9.19 -2.07 8.27
C TYR A 44 10.45 -2.94 8.11
N ASN A 45 11.61 -2.37 8.39
CA ASN A 45 12.91 -3.05 8.32
C ASN A 45 13.18 -4.00 9.51
N ASN A 46 12.40 -3.91 10.59
CA ASN A 46 12.54 -4.82 11.73
C ASN A 46 12.08 -6.24 11.35
N ALA A 47 12.91 -7.24 11.63
CA ALA A 47 12.65 -8.65 11.32
C ALA A 47 11.47 -9.25 12.12
N GLN A 48 11.16 -8.71 13.29
CA GLN A 48 10.08 -9.17 14.17
C GLN A 48 8.70 -8.60 13.80
N THR A 49 8.65 -7.61 12.90
CA THR A 49 7.40 -7.02 12.44
C THR A 49 6.62 -8.02 11.60
N ASN A 50 5.34 -8.19 11.94
CA ASN A 50 4.45 -9.12 11.24
C ASN A 50 4.32 -8.79 9.74
N THR A 51 4.28 -9.80 8.88
CA THR A 51 4.21 -9.64 7.42
C THR A 51 2.98 -8.87 6.93
N LEU A 52 1.80 -9.10 7.51
CA LEU A 52 0.60 -8.35 7.16
C LEU A 52 0.78 -6.88 7.53
N LEU A 53 1.35 -6.62 8.70
CA LEU A 53 1.62 -5.27 9.16
C LEU A 53 2.66 -4.56 8.28
N LYS A 54 3.71 -5.24 7.82
CA LYS A 54 4.66 -4.67 6.84
C LYS A 54 3.96 -4.22 5.55
N ASN A 55 2.97 -4.98 5.08
CA ASN A 55 2.18 -4.58 3.91
C ASN A 55 1.34 -3.33 4.18
N ILE A 56 0.73 -3.21 5.36
CA ILE A 56 -0.03 -2.00 5.76
C ILE A 56 0.91 -0.79 5.86
N ILE A 57 2.11 -0.98 6.42
CA ILE A 57 3.13 0.07 6.49
C ILE A 57 3.54 0.53 5.09
N ALA A 58 3.85 -0.40 4.18
CA ALA A 58 4.23 -0.06 2.81
C ALA A 58 3.16 0.82 2.13
N LEU A 59 1.89 0.44 2.26
CA LEU A 59 0.77 1.25 1.74
C LEU A 59 0.71 2.64 2.36
N SER A 60 0.93 2.74 3.67
CA SER A 60 0.92 4.02 4.39
C SER A 60 2.08 4.94 3.97
N LEU A 61 3.19 4.35 3.48
CA LEU A 61 4.35 5.06 2.94
C LEU A 61 4.22 5.36 1.44
N GLY A 62 3.13 4.92 0.77
CA GLY A 62 2.97 5.03 -0.67
C GLY A 62 3.79 4.01 -1.48
N ASP A 63 4.37 3.01 -0.82
CA ASP A 63 5.13 1.92 -1.44
C ASP A 63 4.21 0.78 -1.92
N LYS A 64 4.68 0.02 -2.91
CA LYS A 64 3.95 -1.15 -3.44
C LYS A 64 3.80 -2.24 -2.38
N SER A 65 2.59 -2.77 -2.23
CA SER A 65 2.29 -3.85 -1.29
C SER A 65 2.28 -5.21 -1.99
N ILE A 66 2.85 -6.25 -1.36
CA ILE A 66 2.75 -7.62 -1.90
C ILE A 66 1.29 -8.10 -1.90
N PHE A 67 0.51 -7.67 -0.91
CA PHE A 67 -0.91 -8.04 -0.79
C PHE A 67 -1.78 -7.31 -1.82
N LEU A 68 -1.55 -6.01 -2.02
CA LEU A 68 -2.30 -5.18 -2.96
C LEU A 68 -1.64 -5.07 -4.35
N LYS A 69 -0.61 -5.86 -4.66
CA LYS A 69 0.13 -5.78 -5.93
C LYS A 69 -0.73 -5.80 -7.19
N ASN A 70 -1.86 -6.51 -7.19
CA ASN A 70 -2.77 -6.56 -8.34
C ASN A 70 -3.64 -5.29 -8.43
N TYR A 71 -3.95 -4.67 -7.29
CA TYR A 71 -4.58 -3.36 -7.25
C TYR A 71 -3.62 -2.28 -7.77
N ASP A 72 -2.36 -2.32 -7.36
CA ASP A 72 -1.31 -1.42 -7.87
C ASP A 72 -1.19 -1.52 -9.39
N LYS A 73 -1.23 -2.75 -9.95
CA LYS A 73 -1.24 -2.98 -11.41
C LYS A 73 -2.45 -2.38 -12.11
N LEU A 74 -3.65 -2.47 -11.52
CA LEU A 74 -4.85 -1.84 -12.10
C LEU A 74 -4.69 -0.33 -12.16
N LEU A 75 -4.23 0.29 -11.08
CA LEU A 75 -4.05 1.74 -11.01
C LEU A 75 -2.97 2.22 -11.98
N GLU A 76 -1.86 1.49 -12.08
CA GLU A 76 -0.76 1.78 -13.00
C GLU A 76 -1.23 1.63 -14.47
N ALA A 77 -1.96 0.57 -14.80
CA ALA A 77 -2.56 0.39 -16.12
C ALA A 77 -3.56 1.50 -16.47
N TYR A 78 -4.41 1.91 -15.52
CA TYR A 78 -5.36 3.00 -15.74
C TYR A 78 -4.66 4.31 -16.11
N LYS A 79 -3.58 4.68 -15.40
CA LYS A 79 -2.76 5.86 -15.73
C LYS A 79 -2.10 5.77 -17.11
N LEU A 80 -1.71 4.57 -17.55
CA LEU A 80 -1.17 4.34 -18.89
C LEU A 80 -2.25 4.52 -19.97
N LEU A 81 -3.47 4.06 -19.72
CA LEU A 81 -4.62 4.28 -20.60
C LEU A 81 -4.94 5.78 -20.75
N GLU A 82 -4.90 6.57 -19.68
CA GLU A 82 -5.04 8.03 -19.74
C GLU A 82 -3.95 8.71 -20.61
N GLN A 83 -2.78 8.08 -20.71
CA GLN A 83 -1.65 8.53 -21.54
C GLN A 83 -1.66 7.94 -22.95
N ASN A 84 -2.74 7.23 -23.34
CA ASN A 84 -2.86 6.50 -24.61
C ASN A 84 -1.78 5.41 -24.83
N LYS A 85 -1.19 4.89 -23.74
CA LYS A 85 -0.20 3.80 -23.75
C LYS A 85 -0.90 2.46 -23.57
N ILE A 86 -1.68 2.08 -24.59
CA ILE A 86 -2.62 0.96 -24.53
C ILE A 86 -1.89 -0.39 -24.37
N GLU A 87 -0.79 -0.58 -25.10
CA GLU A 87 -0.05 -1.85 -25.06
C GLU A 87 0.62 -2.08 -23.71
N GLU A 88 1.24 -1.05 -23.14
CA GLU A 88 1.86 -1.13 -21.81
C GLU A 88 0.82 -1.39 -20.71
N ALA A 89 -0.36 -0.75 -20.81
CA ALA A 89 -1.47 -1.03 -19.92
C ALA A 89 -1.92 -2.49 -20.04
N ASN A 90 -2.07 -3.00 -21.27
CA ASN A 90 -2.49 -4.39 -21.52
C ASN A 90 -1.49 -5.43 -21.00
N VAL A 91 -0.19 -5.13 -21.04
CA VAL A 91 0.85 -5.98 -20.42
C VAL A 91 0.60 -6.10 -18.92
N LEU A 92 0.39 -4.99 -18.20
CA LEU A 92 0.14 -5.01 -16.75
C LEU A 92 -1.17 -5.74 -16.41
N LEU A 93 -2.25 -5.45 -17.14
CA LEU A 93 -3.56 -6.07 -16.94
C LEU A 93 -3.53 -7.58 -17.17
N SER A 94 -2.67 -8.06 -18.08
CA SER A 94 -2.51 -9.49 -18.37
C SER A 94 -1.81 -10.27 -17.28
N GLN A 95 -1.13 -9.59 -16.35
CA GLN A 95 -0.52 -10.24 -15.19
C GLN A 95 -1.51 -10.49 -14.04
N ILE A 96 -2.75 -9.99 -14.12
CA ILE A 96 -3.81 -10.27 -13.16
C ILE A 96 -4.40 -11.63 -13.51
N LYS A 97 -4.29 -12.59 -12.57
CA LYS A 97 -4.76 -13.96 -12.77
C LYS A 97 -6.29 -14.02 -12.90
N GLU A 98 -6.78 -14.99 -13.68
CA GLU A 98 -8.22 -15.14 -13.92
C GLU A 98 -9.04 -15.43 -12.66
N ASN A 99 -8.45 -16.14 -11.70
CA ASN A 99 -9.06 -16.45 -10.41
C ASN A 99 -8.98 -15.30 -9.39
N SER A 100 -8.43 -14.15 -9.77
CA SER A 100 -8.44 -12.95 -8.94
C SER A 100 -9.84 -12.33 -8.92
N SER A 101 -10.26 -11.82 -7.75
CA SER A 101 -11.45 -10.97 -7.65
C SER A 101 -11.39 -9.71 -8.52
N LEU A 102 -10.20 -9.31 -8.97
CA LEU A 102 -9.97 -8.14 -9.82
C LEU A 102 -10.01 -8.45 -11.33
N ASN A 103 -10.16 -9.71 -11.73
CA ASN A 103 -10.07 -10.13 -13.14
C ASN A 103 -11.12 -9.44 -14.03
N GLN A 104 -12.36 -9.30 -13.56
CA GLN A 104 -13.42 -8.66 -14.34
C GLN A 104 -13.10 -7.20 -14.67
N ILE A 105 -12.57 -6.45 -13.68
CA ILE A 105 -12.13 -5.07 -13.88
C ILE A 105 -10.98 -5.03 -14.87
N ALA A 106 -10.00 -5.94 -14.72
CA ALA A 106 -8.87 -6.01 -15.64
C ALA A 106 -9.31 -6.26 -17.08
N LYS A 107 -10.27 -7.16 -17.31
CA LYS A 107 -10.84 -7.42 -18.65
C LYS A 107 -11.53 -6.18 -19.21
N ASN A 108 -12.34 -5.49 -18.41
CA ASN A 108 -13.02 -4.27 -18.85
C ASN A 108 -12.01 -3.19 -19.28
N LEU A 109 -10.92 -3.01 -18.54
CA LEU A 109 -9.87 -2.04 -18.88
C LEU A 109 -9.09 -2.42 -20.14
N LYS A 110 -8.88 -3.72 -20.44
CA LYS A 110 -8.22 -4.14 -21.70
C LYS A 110 -9.03 -3.80 -22.95
N HIS A 111 -10.35 -3.74 -22.81
CA HIS A 111 -11.25 -3.35 -23.90
C HIS A 111 -11.40 -1.83 -24.03
N TYR A 112 -10.80 -1.05 -23.13
CA TYR A 112 -10.84 0.40 -23.19
C TYR A 112 -9.89 0.92 -24.29
N GLN A 113 -10.46 1.43 -25.37
CA GLN A 113 -9.71 1.96 -26.52
C GLN A 113 -9.43 3.47 -26.43
N GLY A 114 -9.60 4.08 -25.25
CA GLY A 114 -9.60 5.52 -25.11
C GLY A 114 -10.91 6.11 -25.63
N ILE A 115 -11.48 7.08 -24.91
CA ILE A 115 -12.55 7.90 -25.47
C ILE A 115 -11.84 8.85 -26.45
N THR A 116 -11.92 8.58 -27.76
CA THR A 116 -11.61 9.59 -28.77
C THR A 116 -12.73 10.63 -28.75
N GLN A 117 -12.51 11.74 -28.03
CA GLN A 117 -13.31 12.96 -28.20
C GLN A 117 -12.75 13.76 -29.37
#